data_AF-A0A2T2NS10-F1
#
_entry.id   AF-A0A2T2NS10-F1
#
_cell.length_a   1.000
_cell.length_b   1.000
_cell.length_c   1.000
_cell.angle_alpha   90.00
_cell.angle_beta   90.00
_cell.angle_gamma   90.00
#
_symmetry.space_group_name_H-M   'P 1'
#
loop_
_entity.id
_entity.type
_entity.pdbx_description
1 polymer ?
#
loop_
_entity_poly.entity_id
_entity_poly.type
_entity_poly.pdbx_seq_one_letter_code
_entity_poly.pdbx_strand_id
1 'polypeptide(L)'
;MAATVGTSGSGSPDMALVSELLEEISRHPPAVEARKLLVEHYISIGWLDAANENAKQLKKDAPRDPEVKSFLAILEKKPELPAAQPTSSTTALASIATRPNFSAPASVFSSLKPSKRKNPQPTIQLPENLDETRQELTRDYRALREKAKYLLTDFLHLQALQKQAGLPQSKKTHRIKAIAEQNTSTQTHRPVFVRSRARDIQARPSEALEIIILDLENTLEWSREADRADDDIARDALVQRVRALESALPEDLKLHCELGLMHVEHENLERNYVNDETMLGDPVKEIPRANFYVTEDNFAWDMEELAQAISANGGIMRNPLSKDMFTPKDVRGILMHVHGEKLRALQVEQHEMSKGVRLETIQQMELLSGILLEDQTSDALPSRRAVDEFMAYIATLPELEQKAINGLKCPAKDSHTGQAYDFTIGEAVQDAKGNKVCFHKTGDFIKQAAEYLARNSSKSPNAD
;
A
#
# COMPACT_ATOMS: atom_id res chain seq x y z
N MET A 1 -14.34 33.96 -11.04
CA MET A 1 -15.16 32.75 -10.82
C MET A 1 -15.35 32.61 -9.32
N ALA A 2 -16.60 32.58 -8.86
CA ALA A 2 -16.96 32.68 -7.45
C ALA A 2 -16.89 31.31 -6.78
N ALA A 3 -16.11 31.21 -5.70
CA ALA A 3 -16.04 30.03 -4.84
C ALA A 3 -17.24 30.00 -3.89
N THR A 4 -18.01 28.93 -3.95
CA THR A 4 -19.11 28.62 -3.05
C THR A 4 -18.58 28.11 -1.71
N VAL A 5 -18.77 28.90 -0.64
CA VAL A 5 -18.53 28.49 0.74
C VAL A 5 -19.71 27.64 1.22
N GLY A 6 -19.49 26.33 1.34
CA GLY A 6 -20.44 25.38 1.91
C GLY A 6 -20.08 25.07 3.36
N THR A 7 -20.59 25.87 4.30
CA THR A 7 -20.64 25.51 5.73
C THR A 7 -21.62 24.35 5.94
N SER A 8 -21.10 23.17 6.26
CA SER A 8 -21.87 22.06 6.86
C SER A 8 -20.97 21.31 7.83
N GLY A 9 -21.24 21.47 9.13
CA GLY A 9 -20.47 20.89 10.21
C GLY A 9 -20.64 19.39 10.34
N SER A 10 -19.90 18.62 9.55
CA SER A 10 -19.37 17.33 10.00
C SER A 10 -17.97 17.59 10.53
N GLY A 11 -17.66 17.18 11.76
CA GLY A 11 -16.32 17.28 12.37
C GLY A 11 -15.26 16.40 11.70
N SER A 12 -15.40 16.15 10.40
CA SER A 12 -14.42 15.48 9.55
C SER A 12 -13.49 16.56 8.95
N PRO A 13 -12.17 16.42 9.08
CA PRO A 13 -11.22 17.32 8.43
C PRO A 13 -11.49 17.37 6.91
N ASP A 14 -11.45 18.58 6.34
CA ASP A 14 -11.25 18.72 4.91
C ASP A 14 -9.83 18.23 4.56
N MET A 15 -9.73 16.96 4.16
CA MET A 15 -8.47 16.31 3.84
C MET A 15 -7.85 16.86 2.55
N ALA A 16 -8.64 17.46 1.66
CA ALA A 16 -8.12 18.09 0.46
C ALA A 16 -7.35 19.37 0.83
N LEU A 17 -7.96 20.22 1.67
CA LEU A 17 -7.31 21.42 2.21
C LEU A 17 -6.04 21.07 3.01
N VAL A 18 -6.10 20.04 3.88
CA VAL A 18 -4.92 19.60 4.65
C VAL A 18 -3.79 19.14 3.73
N SER A 19 -4.10 18.39 2.66
CA SER A 19 -3.08 17.89 1.73
C SER A 19 -2.45 19.03 0.93
N GLU A 20 -3.25 19.98 0.44
CA GLU A 20 -2.77 21.15 -0.29
C GLU A 20 -1.85 22.02 0.58
N LEU A 21 -2.24 22.28 1.83
CA LEU A 21 -1.43 23.06 2.77
C LEU A 21 -0.11 22.35 3.12
N LEU A 22 -0.12 21.02 3.32
CA LEU A 22 1.10 20.26 3.58
C LEU A 22 2.04 20.21 2.37
N GLU A 23 1.49 20.12 1.16
CA GLU A 23 2.25 20.18 -0.08
C GLU A 23 2.91 21.56 -0.26
N GLU A 24 2.18 22.64 -0.01
CA GLU A 24 2.70 24.01 -0.05
C GLU A 24 3.82 24.22 0.99
N ILE A 25 3.65 23.67 2.20
CA ILE A 25 4.67 23.70 3.25
C ILE A 25 5.94 22.94 2.84
N SER A 26 5.77 21.80 2.16
CA SER A 26 6.89 21.01 1.66
C SER A 26 7.62 21.69 0.51
N ARG A 27 6.89 22.38 -0.38
CA ARG A 27 7.48 23.07 -1.53
C ARG A 27 8.20 24.35 -1.15
N HIS A 28 7.71 25.07 -0.13
CA HIS A 28 8.21 26.41 0.20
C HIS A 28 8.53 26.63 1.70
N PRO A 29 9.47 25.89 2.32
CA PRO A 29 9.83 26.12 3.72
C PRO A 29 10.34 27.55 3.98
N PRO A 30 9.88 28.25 5.04
CA PRO A 30 9.08 27.74 6.16
C PRO A 30 7.55 27.80 5.99
N ALA A 31 7.03 28.36 4.89
CA ALA A 31 5.60 28.49 4.56
C ALA A 31 4.71 28.92 5.74
N VAL A 32 5.05 30.04 6.37
CA VAL A 32 4.42 30.52 7.62
C VAL A 32 2.90 30.65 7.49
N GLU A 33 2.40 31.25 6.41
CA GLU A 33 0.96 31.46 6.20
C GLU A 33 0.20 30.14 5.99
N ALA A 34 0.75 29.20 5.21
CA ALA A 34 0.14 27.88 5.04
C ALA A 34 0.10 27.09 6.35
N ARG A 35 1.17 27.18 7.17
CA ARG A 35 1.19 26.58 8.51
C ARG A 35 0.18 27.22 9.46
N LYS A 36 -0.05 28.53 9.39
CA LYS A 36 -1.08 29.22 10.21
C LYS A 36 -2.48 28.71 9.89
N LEU A 37 -2.82 28.67 8.60
CA LEU A 37 -4.11 28.14 8.14
C LEU A 37 -4.31 26.68 8.54
N LEU A 38 -3.25 25.87 8.49
CA LEU A 38 -3.28 24.48 8.91
C LEU A 38 -3.55 24.34 10.43
N VAL A 39 -2.91 25.18 11.26
CA VAL A 39 -3.15 25.22 12.71
C VAL A 39 -4.58 25.66 13.02
N GLU A 40 -5.09 26.70 12.36
CA GLU A 40 -6.46 27.18 12.53
C GLU A 40 -7.49 26.09 12.18
N HIS A 41 -7.28 25.41 11.05
CA HIS A 41 -8.13 24.29 10.63
C HIS A 41 -8.12 23.16 11.66
N TYR A 42 -6.94 22.75 12.15
CA TYR A 42 -6.82 21.73 13.19
C TYR A 42 -7.48 22.12 14.52
N ILE A 43 -7.39 23.39 14.93
CA ILE A 43 -8.12 23.90 16.11
C ILE A 43 -9.62 23.78 15.88
N SER A 44 -10.12 24.17 14.70
CA SER A 44 -11.55 24.18 14.40
C SER A 44 -12.21 22.79 14.41
N ILE A 45 -11.46 21.74 14.05
CA ILE A 45 -11.93 20.35 14.04
C ILE A 45 -11.59 19.58 15.33
N GLY A 46 -10.94 20.22 16.30
CA GLY A 46 -10.59 19.61 17.60
C GLY A 46 -9.35 18.70 17.57
N TRP A 47 -8.49 18.80 16.55
CA TRP A 47 -7.24 18.04 16.45
C TRP A 47 -6.10 18.79 17.16
N LEU A 48 -6.22 18.92 18.48
CA LEU A 48 -5.39 19.81 19.28
C LEU A 48 -3.91 19.40 19.32
N ASP A 49 -3.60 18.09 19.26
CA ASP A 49 -2.22 17.61 19.27
C ASP A 49 -1.46 18.02 17.99
N ALA A 50 -2.08 17.81 16.82
CA ALA A 50 -1.53 18.20 15.53
C ALA A 50 -1.42 19.74 15.38
N ALA A 51 -2.41 20.47 15.92
CA ALA A 51 -2.35 21.93 16.01
C ALA A 51 -1.18 22.40 16.88
N ASN A 52 -0.94 21.76 18.03
CA ASN A 52 0.12 22.10 18.96
C ASN A 52 1.53 21.85 18.40
N GLU A 53 1.74 20.74 17.70
CA GLU A 53 3.01 20.47 17.02
C GLU A 53 3.33 21.54 15.97
N ASN A 54 2.35 21.88 15.12
CA ASN A 54 2.53 22.89 14.09
C ASN A 54 2.67 24.31 14.67
N ALA A 55 1.95 24.64 15.75
CA ALA A 55 2.09 25.92 16.44
C ALA A 55 3.47 26.08 17.11
N LYS A 56 4.04 25.00 17.66
CA LYS A 56 5.42 25.01 18.19
C LYS A 56 6.45 25.24 17.09
N GLN A 57 6.23 24.66 15.91
CA GLN A 57 7.11 24.89 14.76
C GLN A 57 6.98 26.34 14.25
N LEU A 58 5.76 26.88 14.14
CA LEU A 58 5.52 28.30 13.85
C LEU A 58 6.19 29.24 14.86
N LYS A 59 6.25 28.88 16.14
CA LYS A 59 6.95 29.68 17.17
C LYS A 59 8.45 29.77 16.90
N LYS A 60 9.06 28.72 16.34
CA LYS A 60 10.47 28.73 15.94
C LYS A 60 10.68 29.57 14.69
N ASP A 61 9.80 29.41 13.70
CA ASP A 61 9.96 30.02 12.38
C ASP A 61 9.55 31.51 12.36
N ALA A 62 8.56 31.91 13.17
CA ALA A 62 8.03 33.27 13.25
C ALA A 62 7.72 33.72 14.71
N PRO A 63 8.72 33.87 15.60
CA PRO A 63 8.52 34.09 17.04
C PRO A 63 7.85 35.43 17.41
N ARG A 64 7.86 36.41 16.49
CA ARG A 64 7.28 37.75 16.71
C ARG A 64 5.84 37.87 16.23
N ASP A 65 5.31 36.84 15.57
CA ASP A 65 3.98 36.87 15.00
C ASP A 65 2.89 36.84 16.09
N PRO A 66 1.94 37.81 16.09
CA PRO A 66 0.88 37.88 17.10
C PRO A 66 -0.10 36.70 17.02
N GLU A 67 -0.35 36.14 15.85
CA GLU A 67 -1.30 35.03 15.66
C GLU A 67 -0.75 33.73 16.25
N VAL A 68 0.56 33.49 16.10
CA VAL A 68 1.24 32.34 16.71
C VAL A 68 1.13 32.37 18.24
N LYS A 69 1.21 33.56 18.85
CA LYS A 69 0.98 33.72 20.30
C LYS A 69 -0.48 33.42 20.68
N SER A 70 -1.44 33.82 19.84
CA SER A 70 -2.85 33.52 20.04
C SER A 70 -3.14 32.03 19.96
N PHE A 71 -2.62 31.32 18.94
CA PHE A 71 -2.78 29.87 18.80
C PHE A 71 -2.20 29.11 19.99
N LEU A 72 -0.99 29.47 20.44
CA LEU A 72 -0.39 28.85 21.61
C LEU A 72 -1.20 29.14 22.88
N ALA A 73 -1.71 30.36 23.06
CA ALA A 73 -2.57 30.68 24.19
C ALA A 73 -3.88 29.86 24.19
N ILE A 74 -4.47 29.61 23.02
CA ILE A 74 -5.67 28.76 22.88
C ILE A 74 -5.33 27.29 23.19
N LEU A 75 -4.20 26.80 22.70
CA LEU A 75 -3.78 25.40 22.84
C LEU A 75 -3.20 25.07 24.23
N GLU A 76 -2.56 26.03 24.89
CA GLU A 76 -2.02 25.90 26.25
C GLU A 76 -3.07 26.14 27.34
N LYS A 77 -4.22 26.73 26.98
CA LYS A 77 -5.35 26.86 27.91
C LYS A 77 -5.93 25.47 28.17
N LYS A 78 -5.36 24.81 29.18
CA LYS A 78 -5.89 23.58 29.79
C LYS A 78 -7.41 23.80 29.96
N PRO A 79 -8.28 22.88 29.51
CA PRO A 79 -9.72 23.07 29.60
C PRO A 79 -10.08 23.37 31.05
N GLU A 80 -10.39 24.63 31.31
CA GLU A 80 -10.67 25.15 32.63
C GLU A 80 -12.08 24.65 32.96
N LEU A 81 -12.16 23.67 33.87
CA LEU A 81 -13.42 23.25 34.49
C LEU A 81 -14.13 24.53 34.98
N PRO A 82 -15.42 24.73 34.67
CA PRO A 82 -16.08 25.99 34.97
C PRO A 82 -16.07 26.22 36.48
N ALA A 83 -15.40 27.29 36.90
CA ALA A 83 -15.41 27.76 38.27
C ALA A 83 -16.85 28.07 38.71
N ALA A 84 -17.24 27.52 39.87
CA ALA A 84 -18.53 27.78 40.48
C ALA A 84 -18.71 29.27 40.76
N GLN A 85 -19.76 29.88 40.23
CA GLN A 85 -20.12 31.25 40.61
C GLN A 85 -20.78 31.26 42.00
N PRO A 86 -20.43 32.23 42.86
CA PRO A 86 -21.11 32.43 44.13
C PRO A 86 -22.42 33.20 43.93
N THR A 87 -23.44 32.75 44.65
CA THR A 87 -24.74 33.39 44.83
C THR A 87 -24.63 34.67 45.66
N SER A 88 -25.13 35.82 45.19
CA SER A 88 -26.00 36.74 45.98
C SER A 88 -26.48 37.98 45.20
N SER A 89 -27.78 38.00 44.94
CA SER A 89 -28.81 39.04 45.20
C SER A 89 -28.48 40.54 45.38
N THR A 90 -29.27 41.33 44.63
CA THR A 90 -30.01 42.59 44.94
C THR A 90 -29.46 44.01 44.65
N THR A 91 -30.33 44.75 43.93
CA THR A 91 -30.69 46.20 43.99
C THR A 91 -29.91 47.28 43.23
N ALA A 92 -30.66 47.89 42.29
CA ALA A 92 -30.99 49.32 42.14
C ALA A 92 -30.13 50.29 41.28
N LEU A 93 -30.88 50.90 40.33
CA LEU A 93 -30.95 52.32 39.92
C LEU A 93 -29.91 52.95 38.96
N ALA A 94 -30.50 53.51 37.88
CA ALA A 94 -30.14 54.73 37.14
C ALA A 94 -28.82 54.69 36.33
N SER A 95 -28.64 55.29 35.14
CA SER A 95 -29.34 56.37 34.43
C SER A 95 -28.69 56.58 33.03
N ILE A 96 -29.54 56.86 32.04
CA ILE A 96 -29.44 57.93 31.01
C ILE A 96 -28.36 57.85 29.89
N ALA A 97 -28.82 58.29 28.70
CA ALA A 97 -28.08 58.86 27.55
C ALA A 97 -27.50 57.87 26.50
N THR A 98 -27.62 58.01 25.18
CA THR A 98 -28.34 58.94 24.27
C THR A 98 -28.37 58.27 22.87
N ARG A 99 -29.48 58.42 22.13
CA ARG A 99 -29.60 58.23 20.65
C ARG A 99 -28.79 59.31 19.89
N PRO A 100 -28.48 59.22 18.56
CA PRO A 100 -29.43 59.28 17.42
C PRO A 100 -29.13 58.27 16.28
N ASN A 101 -30.15 57.63 15.70
CA ASN A 101 -30.92 58.05 14.50
C ASN A 101 -30.07 58.26 13.23
N PHE A 102 -30.25 57.36 12.25
CA PHE A 102 -30.37 57.73 10.84
C PHE A 102 -31.42 56.86 10.15
N SER A 103 -32.22 57.51 9.31
CA SER A 103 -33.48 57.02 8.75
C SER A 103 -33.35 56.86 7.23
N ALA A 104 -33.70 55.66 6.72
CA ALA A 104 -34.42 55.33 5.46
C ALA A 104 -33.80 55.74 4.08
N PRO A 105 -34.32 55.28 2.90
CA PRO A 105 -35.42 54.33 2.64
C PRO A 105 -35.20 53.23 1.55
N ALA A 106 -36.06 52.21 1.61
CA ALA A 106 -36.76 51.45 0.54
C ALA A 106 -36.05 50.92 -0.74
N SER A 107 -36.07 49.59 -0.92
CA SER A 107 -36.72 48.89 -2.05
C SER A 107 -36.87 47.39 -1.72
N VAL A 108 -38.11 46.88 -1.62
CA VAL A 108 -38.81 46.04 -2.60
C VAL A 108 -37.99 44.82 -3.06
N PHE A 109 -38.29 43.63 -2.53
CA PHE A 109 -38.67 42.45 -3.33
C PHE A 109 -39.00 41.24 -2.44
N SER A 110 -40.07 40.55 -2.84
CA SER A 110 -40.23 39.09 -2.81
C SER A 110 -40.59 38.39 -1.49
N SER A 111 -41.87 38.04 -1.43
CA SER A 111 -42.49 37.06 -0.54
C SER A 111 -41.83 35.69 -0.58
N LEU A 112 -41.31 35.21 0.56
CA LEU A 112 -41.09 33.79 0.82
C LEU A 112 -41.62 33.41 2.20
N LYS A 113 -42.32 32.27 2.22
CA LYS A 113 -43.11 31.72 3.33
C LYS A 113 -42.26 31.47 4.58
N PRO A 114 -42.83 31.60 5.80
CA PRO A 114 -42.09 31.37 7.04
C PRO A 114 -41.72 29.89 7.19
N SER A 115 -40.41 29.62 7.13
CA SER A 115 -39.80 28.37 7.58
C SER A 115 -40.04 28.20 9.08
N LYS A 116 -40.66 27.08 9.47
CA LYS A 116 -40.84 26.67 10.86
C LYS A 116 -39.46 26.53 11.51
N ARG A 117 -39.15 27.42 12.46
CA ARG A 117 -37.99 27.31 13.37
C ARG A 117 -37.98 25.90 13.98
N LYS A 118 -36.96 25.10 13.65
CA LYS A 118 -36.61 23.91 14.43
C LYS A 118 -36.12 24.40 15.81
N ASN A 119 -36.70 23.84 16.86
CA ASN A 119 -36.24 24.06 18.23
C ASN A 119 -34.74 23.77 18.34
N PRO A 120 -33.95 24.59 19.07
CA PRO A 120 -32.57 24.28 19.36
C PRO A 120 -32.51 22.93 20.08
N GLN A 121 -31.78 21.97 19.54
CA GLN A 121 -31.50 20.72 20.24
C GLN A 121 -30.68 21.05 21.49
N PRO A 122 -30.99 20.43 22.65
CA PRO A 122 -30.20 20.62 23.85
C PRO A 122 -28.78 20.11 23.63
N THR A 123 -27.81 20.92 24.02
CA THR A 123 -26.39 20.56 24.07
C THR A 123 -26.23 19.30 24.91
N ILE A 124 -25.81 18.19 24.29
CA ILE A 124 -25.57 16.92 24.97
C ILE A 124 -24.36 17.13 25.90
N GLN A 125 -24.62 17.25 27.19
CA GLN A 125 -23.57 17.23 28.21
C GLN A 125 -23.06 15.79 28.29
N LEU A 126 -21.76 15.57 28.03
CA LEU A 126 -21.16 14.26 28.30
C LEU A 126 -21.17 14.03 29.81
N PRO A 127 -21.65 12.88 30.30
CA PRO A 127 -21.57 12.52 31.71
C PRO A 127 -20.11 12.49 32.16
N GLU A 128 -19.79 13.13 33.30
CA GLU A 128 -18.45 13.15 33.90
C GLU A 128 -17.92 11.76 34.30
N ASN A 129 -18.80 10.74 34.36
CA ASN A 129 -18.45 9.39 34.75
C ASN A 129 -18.71 8.36 33.62
N LEU A 130 -17.70 8.18 32.77
CA LEU A 130 -17.74 7.23 31.66
C LEU A 130 -17.90 5.77 32.12
N ASP A 131 -17.42 5.43 33.32
CA ASP A 131 -17.51 4.07 33.83
C ASP A 131 -18.91 3.74 34.33
N GLU A 132 -19.59 4.68 34.99
CA GLU A 132 -21.01 4.53 35.32
C GLU A 132 -21.87 4.40 34.07
N THR A 133 -21.59 5.22 33.04
CA THR A 133 -22.32 5.16 31.76
C THR A 133 -22.08 3.82 31.05
N ARG A 134 -20.87 3.26 31.11
CA ARG A 134 -20.55 1.92 30.57
C ARG A 134 -21.29 0.81 31.33
N GLN A 135 -21.36 0.91 32.66
CA GLN A 135 -22.09 -0.05 33.48
C GLN A 135 -23.60 0.02 33.24
N GLU A 136 -24.15 1.22 33.11
CA GLU A 136 -25.55 1.46 32.78
C GLU A 136 -25.89 0.89 31.40
N LEU A 137 -25.09 1.18 30.38
CA LEU A 137 -25.27 0.62 29.04
C LEU A 137 -25.20 -0.92 29.05
N THR A 138 -24.27 -1.49 29.82
CA THR A 138 -24.14 -2.95 29.96
C THR A 138 -25.38 -3.56 30.63
N ARG A 139 -25.92 -2.88 31.65
CA ARG A 139 -27.14 -3.29 32.36
C ARG A 139 -28.36 -3.22 31.45
N ASP A 140 -28.52 -2.11 30.73
CA ASP A 140 -29.64 -1.88 29.81
C ASP A 140 -29.60 -2.85 28.63
N TYR A 141 -28.42 -3.14 28.09
CA TYR A 141 -28.25 -4.13 27.03
C TYR A 141 -28.64 -5.54 27.49
N ARG A 142 -28.28 -5.93 28.74
CA ARG A 142 -28.74 -7.20 29.33
C ARG A 142 -30.26 -7.24 29.49
N ALA A 143 -30.85 -6.17 30.01
CA ALA A 143 -32.31 -6.08 30.18
C ALA A 143 -33.05 -6.14 28.83
N LEU A 144 -32.53 -5.46 27.80
CA LEU A 144 -33.05 -5.54 26.44
C LEU A 144 -32.97 -6.96 25.88
N ARG A 145 -31.87 -7.68 26.15
CA ARG A 145 -31.69 -9.07 25.72
C ARG A 145 -32.70 -10.01 26.36
N GLU A 146 -32.96 -9.87 27.66
CA GLU A 146 -33.98 -10.68 28.32
C GLU A 146 -35.37 -10.43 27.73
N LYS A 147 -35.70 -9.16 27.46
CA LYS A 147 -36.94 -8.82 26.74
C LYS A 147 -36.98 -9.42 25.34
N ALA A 148 -35.87 -9.37 24.60
CA ALA A 148 -35.79 -9.94 23.25
C ALA A 148 -35.94 -11.47 23.26
N LYS A 149 -35.39 -12.17 24.26
CA LYS A 149 -35.59 -13.61 24.46
C LYS A 149 -37.06 -13.94 24.68
N TYR A 150 -37.72 -13.21 25.57
CA TYR A 150 -39.14 -13.39 25.84
C TYR A 150 -39.98 -13.17 24.57
N LEU A 151 -39.74 -12.07 23.86
CA LEU A 151 -40.41 -11.80 22.58
C LEU A 151 -40.13 -12.87 21.53
N LEU A 152 -38.91 -13.41 21.46
CA LEU A 152 -38.59 -14.50 20.54
C LEU A 152 -39.42 -15.75 20.83
N THR A 153 -39.58 -16.12 22.10
CA THR A 153 -40.40 -17.26 22.51
C THR A 153 -41.86 -17.05 22.09
N ASP A 154 -42.42 -15.87 22.34
CA ASP A 154 -43.78 -15.52 21.93
C ASP A 154 -43.93 -15.53 20.40
N PHE A 155 -42.95 -14.99 19.66
CA PHE A 155 -42.96 -15.00 18.20
C PHE A 155 -42.89 -16.42 17.63
N LEU A 156 -42.09 -17.31 18.21
CA LEU A 156 -42.03 -18.71 17.80
C LEU A 156 -43.35 -19.43 18.06
N HIS A 157 -44.00 -19.14 19.19
CA HIS A 157 -45.32 -19.67 19.49
C HIS A 157 -46.38 -19.18 18.49
N LEU A 158 -46.40 -17.88 18.19
CA LEU A 158 -47.28 -17.30 17.17
C LEU A 158 -47.01 -17.87 15.77
N GLN A 159 -45.75 -18.10 15.41
CA GLN A 159 -45.37 -18.70 14.12
C GLN A 159 -45.83 -20.16 14.02
N ALA A 160 -45.82 -20.92 15.11
CA ALA A 160 -46.36 -22.27 15.17
C ALA A 160 -47.90 -22.26 14.98
N LEU A 161 -48.61 -21.34 15.62
CA LEU A 161 -50.05 -21.15 15.45
C LEU A 161 -50.40 -20.70 14.01
N GLN A 162 -49.64 -19.77 13.43
CA GLN A 162 -49.81 -19.34 12.04
C GLN A 162 -49.61 -20.50 11.06
N LYS A 163 -48.61 -21.36 11.31
CA LYS A 163 -48.37 -22.57 10.51
C LYS A 163 -49.55 -23.53 10.58
N GLN A 164 -50.12 -23.75 11.75
CA GLN A 164 -51.32 -24.59 11.94
C GLN A 164 -52.55 -23.99 11.23
N ALA A 165 -52.64 -22.67 11.15
CA ALA A 165 -53.72 -21.95 10.47
C ALA A 165 -53.48 -21.75 8.95
N GLY A 166 -52.37 -22.23 8.39
CA GLY A 166 -52.04 -22.05 6.96
C GLY A 166 -51.70 -20.62 6.54
N LEU A 167 -51.35 -19.74 7.49
CA LEU A 167 -51.01 -18.34 7.22
C LEU A 167 -49.52 -18.16 6.91
N PRO A 168 -49.16 -17.17 6.06
CA PRO A 168 -47.77 -16.88 5.73
C PRO A 168 -46.98 -16.40 6.95
N GLN A 169 -45.78 -16.96 7.13
CA GLN A 169 -44.91 -16.68 8.27
C GLN A 169 -44.15 -15.35 8.11
N SER A 170 -43.96 -14.62 9.21
CA SER A 170 -43.19 -13.38 9.23
C SER A 170 -41.69 -13.61 8.97
N LYS A 171 -41.10 -12.86 8.04
CA LYS A 171 -39.66 -12.89 7.74
C LYS A 171 -38.78 -12.19 8.80
N LYS A 172 -39.38 -11.55 9.81
CA LYS A 172 -38.67 -10.72 10.81
C LYS A 172 -38.13 -11.50 12.02
N THR A 173 -38.46 -12.78 12.16
CA THR A 173 -38.05 -13.62 13.30
C THR A 173 -36.53 -13.74 13.44
N HIS A 174 -35.80 -13.70 12.31
CA HIS A 174 -34.33 -13.80 12.31
C HIS A 174 -33.65 -12.62 13.05
N ARG A 175 -34.21 -11.40 12.98
CA ARG A 175 -33.64 -10.21 13.64
C ARG A 175 -33.77 -10.27 15.16
N ILE A 176 -34.90 -10.77 15.65
CA ILE A 176 -35.15 -10.92 17.09
C ILE A 176 -34.27 -12.06 17.65
N LYS A 177 -34.11 -13.14 16.88
CA LYS A 177 -33.21 -14.25 17.20
C LYS A 177 -31.74 -13.80 17.35
N ALA A 178 -31.26 -12.98 16.41
CA ALA A 178 -29.90 -12.41 16.45
C ALA A 178 -29.62 -11.59 17.73
N ILE A 179 -30.58 -10.74 18.15
CA ILE A 179 -30.47 -9.94 19.38
C ILE A 179 -30.50 -10.82 20.64
N ALA A 180 -31.34 -11.85 20.66
CA ALA A 180 -31.51 -12.74 21.80
C ALA A 180 -30.27 -13.64 22.05
N GLU A 181 -29.67 -14.15 20.97
CA GLU A 181 -28.60 -15.16 21.00
C GLU A 181 -27.19 -14.57 21.17
N GLN A 182 -27.03 -13.24 21.24
CA GLN A 182 -25.71 -12.56 21.23
C GLN A 182 -24.94 -12.77 19.90
N ASN A 183 -25.64 -13.22 18.86
CA ASN A 183 -25.14 -13.23 17.50
C ASN A 183 -25.47 -11.88 16.85
N THR A 184 -24.68 -10.85 17.16
CA THR A 184 -24.59 -9.64 16.33
C THR A 184 -24.05 -9.92 14.91
N SER A 185 -23.66 -11.18 14.65
CA SER A 185 -23.13 -11.71 13.39
C SER A 185 -24.13 -11.81 12.23
N THR A 186 -25.37 -11.33 12.35
CA THR A 186 -26.27 -11.21 11.18
C THR A 186 -26.20 -9.83 10.51
N GLN A 187 -25.28 -8.96 10.95
CA GLN A 187 -24.78 -7.92 10.05
C GLN A 187 -23.78 -8.60 9.13
N THR A 188 -24.18 -8.75 7.87
CA THR A 188 -23.29 -8.78 6.71
C THR A 188 -21.96 -8.11 7.05
N HIS A 189 -20.86 -8.87 6.98
CA HIS A 189 -19.56 -8.58 7.58
C HIS A 189 -19.02 -7.22 7.11
N ARG A 190 -19.47 -6.13 7.74
CA ARG A 190 -19.00 -4.80 7.38
C ARG A 190 -17.48 -4.77 7.61
N PRO A 191 -16.69 -4.34 6.61
CA PRO A 191 -15.25 -4.25 6.76
C PRO A 191 -14.88 -3.44 8.00
N VAL A 192 -13.92 -3.96 8.76
CA VAL A 192 -13.40 -3.29 9.96
C VAL A 192 -12.85 -1.91 9.57
N PHE A 193 -12.78 -0.96 10.51
CA PHE A 193 -12.16 0.33 10.23
C PHE A 193 -10.68 0.16 9.85
N VAL A 194 -10.26 0.79 8.74
CA VAL A 194 -8.89 0.71 8.18
C VAL A 194 -7.82 0.93 9.24
N ARG A 195 -7.96 1.98 10.07
CA ARG A 195 -6.99 2.28 11.14
C ARG A 195 -6.89 1.20 12.21
N SER A 196 -8.00 0.53 12.53
CA SER A 196 -7.99 -0.59 13.47
C SER A 196 -7.24 -1.77 12.85
N ARG A 197 -7.56 -2.08 11.59
CA ARG A 197 -6.90 -3.18 10.87
C ARG A 197 -5.40 -2.93 10.70
N ALA A 198 -5.00 -1.71 10.36
CA ALA A 198 -3.59 -1.33 10.27
C ALA A 198 -2.84 -1.52 11.59
N ARG A 199 -3.46 -1.21 12.74
CA ARG A 199 -2.87 -1.51 14.06
C ARG A 199 -2.74 -3.01 14.32
N ASP A 200 -3.74 -3.80 13.91
CA ASP A 200 -3.70 -5.25 14.08
C ASP A 200 -2.56 -5.89 13.26
N ILE A 201 -2.35 -5.39 12.04
CA ILE A 201 -1.25 -5.78 11.14
C ILE A 201 0.10 -5.39 11.76
N GLN A 202 0.24 -4.15 12.23
CA GLN A 202 1.47 -3.68 12.88
C GLN A 202 1.78 -4.45 14.18
N ALA A 203 0.75 -4.88 14.92
CA ALA A 203 0.94 -5.68 16.13
C ALA A 203 1.40 -7.12 15.85
N ARG A 204 1.13 -7.65 14.64
CA ARG A 204 1.45 -9.02 14.23
C ARG A 204 2.01 -9.05 12.81
N PRO A 205 3.24 -8.54 12.59
CA PRO A 205 3.82 -8.44 11.25
C PRO A 205 4.00 -9.80 10.56
N SER A 206 4.25 -10.88 11.31
CA SER A 206 4.38 -12.24 10.76
C SER A 206 3.07 -12.81 10.19
N GLU A 207 1.93 -12.30 10.64
CA GLU A 207 0.59 -12.70 10.19
C GLU A 207 -0.04 -11.64 9.28
N ALA A 208 0.73 -10.62 8.87
CA ALA A 208 0.23 -9.46 8.14
C ALA A 208 -0.54 -9.85 6.86
N LEU A 209 0.02 -10.78 6.07
CA LEU A 209 -0.59 -11.23 4.83
C LEU A 209 -1.98 -11.84 5.06
N GLU A 210 -2.09 -12.78 6.00
CA GLU A 210 -3.36 -13.46 6.31
C GLU A 210 -4.42 -12.49 6.84
N ILE A 211 -4.01 -11.53 7.68
CA ILE A 211 -4.90 -10.50 8.21
C ILE A 211 -5.44 -9.61 7.07
N ILE A 212 -4.59 -9.28 6.10
CA ILE A 212 -4.96 -8.47 4.92
C ILE A 212 -5.89 -9.27 4.01
N ILE A 213 -5.56 -10.51 3.67
CA ILE A 213 -6.39 -11.37 2.82
C ILE A 213 -7.78 -11.48 3.42
N LEU A 214 -7.88 -11.81 4.71
CA LEU A 214 -9.16 -11.89 5.40
C LEU A 214 -9.93 -10.56 5.36
N ASP A 215 -9.25 -9.41 5.53
CA ASP A 215 -9.91 -8.09 5.43
C ASP A 215 -10.45 -7.80 4.02
N LEU A 216 -9.71 -8.20 2.99
CA LEU A 216 -10.09 -8.03 1.60
C LEU A 216 -11.21 -9.00 1.19
N GLU A 217 -11.18 -10.26 1.62
CA GLU A 217 -12.28 -11.22 1.44
C GLU A 217 -13.59 -10.70 2.06
N ASN A 218 -13.54 -10.19 3.30
CA ASN A 218 -14.70 -9.56 3.94
C ASN A 218 -15.19 -8.32 3.16
N THR A 219 -14.26 -7.55 2.59
CA THR A 219 -14.60 -6.38 1.76
C THR A 219 -15.29 -6.81 0.46
N LEU A 220 -14.81 -7.89 -0.15
CA LEU A 220 -15.39 -8.47 -1.35
C LEU A 220 -16.80 -9.02 -1.10
N GLU A 221 -16.98 -9.81 -0.04
CA GLU A 221 -18.28 -10.35 0.37
C GLU A 221 -19.28 -9.21 0.61
N TRP A 222 -18.89 -8.20 1.39
CA TRP A 222 -19.71 -7.04 1.66
C TRP A 222 -20.09 -6.26 0.38
N SER A 223 -19.15 -6.12 -0.55
CA SER A 223 -19.40 -5.45 -1.85
C SER A 223 -20.41 -6.21 -2.70
N ARG A 224 -20.32 -7.55 -2.74
CA ARG A 224 -21.22 -8.42 -3.52
C ARG A 224 -22.65 -8.50 -2.95
N GLU A 225 -22.79 -8.26 -1.64
CA GLU A 225 -24.10 -8.21 -0.99
C GLU A 225 -24.81 -6.86 -1.14
N ALA A 226 -24.05 -5.76 -1.18
CA ALA A 226 -24.59 -4.41 -1.25
C ALA A 226 -25.24 -4.10 -2.61
N ASP A 227 -24.58 -4.51 -3.68
CA ASP A 227 -25.08 -4.54 -5.04
C ASP A 227 -24.66 -5.92 -5.58
N ARG A 228 -25.47 -6.57 -6.43
CA ARG A 228 -25.02 -7.76 -7.19
C ARG A 228 -23.94 -7.31 -8.19
N ALA A 229 -22.81 -6.94 -7.63
CA ALA A 229 -21.84 -6.06 -8.22
C ALA A 229 -21.07 -6.83 -9.27
N ASP A 230 -20.88 -6.16 -10.40
CA ASP A 230 -19.94 -6.59 -11.42
C ASP A 230 -18.54 -6.75 -10.79
N ASP A 231 -17.75 -7.68 -11.30
CA ASP A 231 -16.41 -7.97 -10.77
C ASP A 231 -15.51 -6.74 -10.83
N ASP A 232 -15.76 -5.81 -11.76
CA ASP A 232 -15.06 -4.54 -11.87
C ASP A 232 -15.35 -3.60 -10.68
N ILE A 233 -16.60 -3.53 -10.23
CA ILE A 233 -16.98 -2.71 -9.05
C ILE A 233 -16.37 -3.31 -7.79
N ALA A 234 -16.40 -4.63 -7.69
CA ALA A 234 -15.77 -5.35 -6.59
C ALA A 234 -14.25 -5.11 -6.56
N ARG A 235 -13.58 -5.16 -7.72
CA ARG A 235 -12.16 -4.86 -7.86
C ARG A 235 -11.85 -3.42 -7.45
N ASP A 236 -12.64 -2.44 -7.89
CA ASP A 236 -12.46 -1.04 -7.50
C ASP A 236 -12.57 -0.85 -5.98
N ALA A 237 -13.53 -1.53 -5.32
CA ALA A 237 -13.68 -1.50 -3.88
C ALA A 237 -12.45 -2.09 -3.15
N LEU A 238 -11.91 -3.21 -3.65
CA LEU A 238 -10.68 -3.81 -3.13
C LEU A 238 -9.47 -2.89 -3.30
N VAL A 239 -9.27 -2.30 -4.48
CA VAL A 239 -8.17 -1.37 -4.75
C VAL A 239 -8.26 -0.13 -3.85
N GLN A 240 -9.45 0.43 -3.65
CA GLN A 240 -9.66 1.54 -2.72
C GLN A 240 -9.32 1.14 -1.28
N ARG A 241 -9.72 -0.07 -0.87
CA ARG A 241 -9.44 -0.60 0.47
C ARG A 241 -7.94 -0.79 0.70
N VAL A 242 -7.23 -1.35 -0.29
CA VAL A 242 -5.77 -1.54 -0.28
C VAL A 242 -5.05 -0.20 -0.16
N ARG A 243 -5.37 0.79 -1.00
CA ARG A 243 -4.77 2.13 -0.92
C ARG A 243 -4.98 2.78 0.45
N ALA A 244 -6.15 2.58 1.05
CA ALA A 244 -6.42 3.08 2.39
C ALA A 244 -5.55 2.38 3.45
N LEU A 245 -5.36 1.06 3.36
CA LEU A 245 -4.46 0.30 4.24
C LEU A 245 -3.00 0.73 4.07
N GLU A 246 -2.50 0.84 2.84
CA GLU A 246 -1.15 1.29 2.52
C GLU A 246 -0.85 2.68 3.08
N SER A 247 -1.82 3.60 3.03
CA SER A 247 -1.67 4.94 3.61
C SER A 247 -1.54 4.95 5.14
N ALA A 248 -1.94 3.86 5.81
CA ALA A 248 -1.93 3.71 7.26
C ALA A 248 -0.83 2.75 7.76
N LEU A 249 -0.10 2.09 6.86
CA LEU A 249 0.94 1.12 7.17
C LEU A 249 2.35 1.67 6.88
N PRO A 250 3.38 1.22 7.62
CA PRO A 250 4.76 1.53 7.31
C PRO A 250 5.22 0.84 6.01
N GLU A 251 6.29 1.34 5.40
CA GLU A 251 6.74 0.96 4.05
C GLU A 251 7.05 -0.55 3.91
N ASP A 252 7.62 -1.15 4.95
CA ASP A 252 7.96 -2.58 5.00
C ASP A 252 6.73 -3.51 4.96
N LEU A 253 5.57 -3.01 5.40
CA LEU A 253 4.32 -3.79 5.42
C LEU A 253 3.45 -3.58 4.17
N LYS A 254 3.72 -2.55 3.36
CA LYS A 254 2.92 -2.24 2.15
C LYS A 254 2.93 -3.37 1.13
N LEU A 255 4.05 -4.10 1.00
CA LEU A 255 4.14 -5.24 0.08
C LEU A 255 3.09 -6.32 0.37
N HIS A 256 2.71 -6.50 1.65
CA HIS A 256 1.69 -7.47 2.03
C HIS A 256 0.29 -7.08 1.53
N CYS A 257 0.03 -5.78 1.32
CA CYS A 257 -1.22 -5.29 0.74
C CYS A 257 -1.35 -5.69 -0.73
N GLU A 258 -0.28 -5.53 -1.50
CA GLU A 258 -0.23 -5.93 -2.91
C GLU A 258 -0.37 -7.45 -3.06
N LEU A 259 0.35 -8.23 -2.24
CA LEU A 259 0.25 -9.69 -2.23
C LEU A 259 -1.16 -10.16 -1.82
N GLY A 260 -1.75 -9.54 -0.80
CA GLY A 260 -3.11 -9.88 -0.37
C GLY A 260 -4.14 -9.62 -1.47
N LEU A 261 -4.03 -8.48 -2.17
CA LEU A 261 -4.88 -8.18 -3.32
C LEU A 261 -4.72 -9.22 -4.42
N MET A 262 -3.47 -9.56 -4.77
CA MET A 262 -3.15 -10.57 -5.78
C MET A 262 -3.82 -11.91 -5.49
N HIS A 263 -3.76 -12.41 -4.25
CA HIS A 263 -4.40 -13.68 -3.87
C HIS A 263 -5.94 -13.60 -3.92
N VAL A 264 -6.53 -12.53 -3.38
CA VAL A 264 -7.99 -12.38 -3.37
C VAL A 264 -8.54 -12.25 -4.79
N GLU A 265 -7.85 -11.49 -5.65
CA GLU A 265 -8.21 -11.40 -7.06
C GLU A 265 -8.12 -12.77 -7.74
N HIS A 266 -7.04 -13.52 -7.55
CA HIS A 266 -6.85 -14.82 -8.20
C HIS A 266 -7.97 -15.82 -7.90
N GLU A 267 -8.37 -15.91 -6.63
CA GLU A 267 -9.31 -16.94 -6.18
C GLU A 267 -10.77 -16.56 -6.36
N ASN A 268 -11.07 -15.26 -6.30
CA ASN A 268 -12.46 -14.79 -6.23
C ASN A 268 -12.90 -14.00 -7.44
N LEU A 269 -11.96 -13.50 -8.25
CA LEU A 269 -12.22 -12.71 -9.45
C LEU A 269 -11.61 -13.45 -10.64
N GLU A 270 -12.29 -13.51 -11.76
CA GLU A 270 -11.75 -14.19 -12.96
C GLU A 270 -10.70 -13.30 -13.66
N ARG A 271 -9.55 -13.11 -13.01
CA ARG A 271 -8.45 -12.32 -13.56
C ARG A 271 -7.81 -13.05 -14.74
N ASN A 272 -7.62 -12.32 -15.83
CA ASN A 272 -6.88 -12.80 -17.00
C ASN A 272 -5.39 -12.54 -16.82
N TYR A 273 -4.60 -13.61 -16.85
CA TYR A 273 -3.14 -13.55 -16.81
C TYR A 273 -2.58 -13.63 -18.24
N VAL A 274 -1.28 -13.36 -18.41
CA VAL A 274 -0.63 -13.52 -19.72
C VAL A 274 -0.53 -15.01 -20.11
N ASN A 275 -0.40 -15.89 -19.12
CA ASN A 275 -0.42 -17.33 -19.29
C ASN A 275 -1.69 -17.96 -18.70
N ASP A 276 -2.25 -18.93 -19.41
CA ASP A 276 -3.40 -19.71 -18.95
C ASP A 276 -2.98 -21.00 -18.20
N GLU A 277 -1.74 -21.45 -18.43
CA GLU A 277 -1.15 -22.68 -17.88
C GLU A 277 0.18 -22.38 -17.18
N THR A 278 0.56 -23.24 -16.23
CA THR A 278 1.88 -23.25 -15.57
C THR A 278 2.97 -23.73 -16.54
N MET A 279 4.24 -23.76 -16.11
CA MET A 279 5.31 -24.27 -16.97
C MET A 279 5.23 -25.80 -17.17
N LEU A 280 4.46 -26.50 -16.32
CA LEU A 280 4.20 -27.94 -16.45
C LEU A 280 2.86 -28.26 -17.13
N GLY A 281 2.09 -27.25 -17.53
CA GLY A 281 0.83 -27.41 -18.26
C GLY A 281 -0.42 -27.52 -17.40
N ASP A 282 -0.32 -27.28 -16.09
CA ASP A 282 -1.49 -27.23 -15.21
C ASP A 282 -2.22 -25.89 -15.38
N PRO A 283 -3.55 -25.81 -15.26
CA PRO A 283 -4.26 -24.54 -15.39
C PRO A 283 -3.87 -23.56 -14.27
N VAL A 284 -3.64 -22.29 -14.61
CA VAL A 284 -3.27 -21.25 -13.63
C VAL A 284 -4.30 -21.12 -12.52
N LYS A 285 -5.59 -21.28 -12.83
CA LYS A 285 -6.70 -21.21 -11.85
C LYS A 285 -6.64 -22.29 -10.76
N GLU A 286 -5.86 -23.35 -10.96
CA GLU A 286 -5.74 -24.47 -10.04
C GLU A 286 -4.51 -24.35 -9.12
N ILE A 287 -3.67 -23.32 -9.30
CA ILE A 287 -2.49 -23.09 -8.46
C ILE A 287 -2.96 -22.79 -7.02
N PRO A 288 -2.52 -23.56 -6.01
CA PRO A 288 -2.87 -23.28 -4.63
C PRO A 288 -2.36 -21.93 -4.16
N ARG A 289 -3.11 -21.21 -3.30
CA ARG A 289 -2.71 -19.93 -2.70
C ARG A 289 -1.26 -19.90 -2.21
N ALA A 290 -0.85 -20.96 -1.51
CA ALA A 290 0.46 -21.09 -0.91
C ALA A 290 1.62 -21.14 -1.92
N ASN A 291 1.32 -21.47 -3.18
CA ASN A 291 2.27 -21.56 -4.29
C ASN A 291 2.10 -20.42 -5.30
N PHE A 292 1.06 -19.61 -5.19
CA PHE A 292 0.69 -18.65 -6.22
C PHE A 292 1.44 -17.32 -6.10
N TYR A 293 1.99 -16.83 -7.21
CA TYR A 293 2.56 -15.49 -7.30
C TYR A 293 2.36 -14.89 -8.70
N VAL A 294 2.26 -13.56 -8.76
CA VAL A 294 2.10 -12.81 -10.03
C VAL A 294 3.17 -11.74 -10.12
N THR A 295 3.87 -11.70 -11.25
CA THR A 295 4.90 -10.71 -11.55
C THR A 295 4.31 -9.45 -12.21
N GLU A 296 5.05 -8.34 -12.23
CA GLU A 296 4.57 -7.06 -12.78
C GLU A 296 4.18 -7.14 -14.27
N ASP A 297 4.77 -8.07 -15.01
CA ASP A 297 4.41 -8.39 -16.40
C ASP A 297 3.13 -9.24 -16.52
N ASN A 298 2.40 -9.45 -15.42
CA ASN A 298 1.12 -10.15 -15.32
C ASN A 298 1.19 -11.65 -15.67
N PHE A 299 2.36 -12.26 -15.53
CA PHE A 299 2.49 -13.73 -15.53
C PHE A 299 2.17 -14.30 -14.16
N ALA A 300 1.37 -15.36 -14.14
CA ALA A 300 1.05 -16.13 -12.96
C ALA A 300 1.98 -17.35 -12.84
N TRP A 301 2.49 -17.58 -11.64
CA TRP A 301 3.51 -18.57 -11.35
C TRP A 301 3.06 -19.52 -10.25
N ASP A 302 3.27 -20.81 -10.50
CA ASP A 302 3.56 -21.72 -9.40
C ASP A 302 5.00 -21.48 -8.94
N MET A 303 5.15 -21.07 -7.69
CA MET A 303 6.43 -20.67 -7.11
C MET A 303 7.39 -21.84 -6.90
N GLU A 304 6.91 -23.07 -6.80
CA GLU A 304 7.78 -24.24 -6.80
C GLU A 304 8.40 -24.45 -8.17
N GLU A 305 7.59 -24.41 -9.23
CA GLU A 305 8.07 -24.51 -10.61
C GLU A 305 9.04 -23.37 -10.95
N LEU A 306 8.66 -22.13 -10.62
CA LEU A 306 9.50 -20.95 -10.89
C LEU A 306 10.84 -21.03 -10.16
N ALA A 307 10.84 -21.43 -8.89
CA ALA A 307 12.07 -21.59 -8.13
C ALA A 307 12.97 -22.69 -8.72
N GLN A 308 12.38 -23.80 -9.19
CA GLN A 308 13.13 -24.85 -9.87
C GLN A 308 13.73 -24.34 -11.20
N ALA A 309 12.95 -23.62 -12.01
CA ALA A 309 13.41 -23.07 -13.29
C ALA A 309 14.55 -22.05 -13.11
N ILE A 310 14.44 -21.15 -12.12
CA ILE A 310 15.51 -20.19 -11.79
C ILE A 310 16.76 -20.92 -11.31
N SER A 311 16.59 -21.93 -10.43
CA SER A 311 17.73 -22.71 -9.91
C SER A 311 18.45 -23.48 -11.02
N ALA A 312 17.70 -24.11 -11.94
CA ALA A 312 18.25 -24.82 -13.09
C ALA A 312 19.01 -23.88 -14.03
N ASN A 313 18.60 -22.61 -14.13
CA ASN A 313 19.28 -21.58 -14.88
C ASN A 313 20.41 -20.88 -14.10
N GLY A 314 20.90 -21.49 -13.02
CA GLY A 314 22.03 -20.99 -12.24
C GLY A 314 21.69 -19.78 -11.36
N GLY A 315 20.41 -19.53 -11.09
CA GLY A 315 19.98 -18.43 -10.22
C GLY A 315 19.78 -17.09 -10.93
N ILE A 316 19.76 -17.02 -12.27
CA ILE A 316 19.42 -15.77 -12.95
C ILE A 316 17.94 -15.44 -12.71
N MET A 317 17.66 -14.23 -12.21
CA MET A 317 16.28 -13.74 -12.01
C MET A 317 15.64 -13.30 -13.33
N ARG A 318 15.38 -14.27 -14.20
CA ARG A 318 14.77 -14.10 -15.51
C ARG A 318 13.47 -14.89 -15.58
N ASN A 319 12.45 -14.27 -16.18
CA ASN A 319 11.19 -14.92 -16.50
C ASN A 319 11.46 -16.08 -17.49
N PRO A 320 11.19 -17.34 -17.12
CA PRO A 320 11.45 -18.49 -17.97
C PRO A 320 10.63 -18.52 -19.26
N LEU A 321 9.47 -17.87 -19.29
CA LEU A 321 8.55 -17.82 -20.43
C LEU A 321 8.85 -16.64 -21.35
N SER A 322 8.89 -15.41 -20.83
CA SER A 322 9.15 -14.21 -21.65
C SER A 322 10.63 -14.00 -21.97
N LYS A 323 11.53 -14.62 -21.20
CA LYS A 323 12.99 -14.43 -21.23
C LYS A 323 13.45 -13.02 -20.80
N ASP A 324 12.54 -12.20 -20.27
CA ASP A 324 12.87 -10.89 -19.71
C ASP A 324 13.38 -11.00 -18.27
N MET A 325 14.21 -10.05 -17.86
CA MET A 325 14.66 -9.96 -16.47
C MET A 325 13.50 -9.54 -15.58
N PHE A 326 13.33 -10.21 -14.45
CA PHE A 326 12.38 -9.77 -13.43
C PHE A 326 12.74 -8.38 -12.93
N THR A 327 11.73 -7.56 -12.64
CA THR A 327 11.99 -6.23 -12.08
C THR A 327 12.57 -6.34 -10.67
N PRO A 328 13.24 -5.32 -10.14
CA PRO A 328 13.72 -5.36 -8.76
C PRO A 328 12.60 -5.59 -7.74
N LYS A 329 11.35 -5.23 -8.07
CA LYS A 329 10.18 -5.50 -7.24
C LYS A 329 9.82 -6.98 -7.26
N ASP A 330 9.72 -7.56 -8.46
CA ASP A 330 9.46 -8.99 -8.65
C ASP A 330 10.52 -9.85 -7.97
N VAL A 331 11.80 -9.49 -8.12
CA VAL A 331 12.91 -10.18 -7.46
C VAL A 331 12.73 -10.22 -5.95
N ARG A 332 12.34 -9.10 -5.32
CA ARG A 332 12.07 -9.07 -3.87
C ARG A 332 10.88 -9.96 -3.50
N GLY A 333 9.79 -9.89 -4.26
CA GLY A 333 8.60 -10.71 -4.00
C GLY A 333 8.89 -12.21 -4.13
N ILE A 334 9.57 -12.61 -5.20
CA ILE A 334 10.03 -13.99 -5.42
C ILE A 334 10.88 -14.46 -4.24
N LEU A 335 11.88 -13.67 -3.81
CA LEU A 335 12.76 -14.04 -2.70
C LEU A 335 12.07 -14.02 -1.33
N MET A 336 10.96 -13.29 -1.17
CA MET A 336 10.17 -13.27 0.06
C MET A 336 9.22 -14.46 0.17
N HIS A 337 8.87 -15.08 -0.96
CA HIS A 337 8.04 -16.28 -0.98
C HIS A 337 8.72 -17.48 -0.33
N VAL A 338 7.94 -18.38 0.29
CA VAL A 338 8.44 -19.58 0.99
C VAL A 338 9.29 -20.47 0.06
N HIS A 339 8.80 -20.74 -1.14
CA HIS A 339 9.55 -21.52 -2.14
C HIS A 339 10.75 -20.77 -2.75
N GLY A 340 10.74 -19.43 -2.72
CA GLY A 340 11.83 -18.60 -3.24
C GLY A 340 12.96 -18.36 -2.23
N GLU A 341 12.80 -18.73 -0.96
CA GLU A 341 13.85 -18.58 0.06
C GLU A 341 15.16 -19.28 -0.35
N LYS A 342 15.05 -20.46 -1.01
CA LYS A 342 16.19 -21.22 -1.52
C LYS A 342 17.00 -20.45 -2.56
N LEU A 343 16.36 -19.53 -3.30
CA LEU A 343 17.02 -18.71 -4.31
C LEU A 343 17.88 -17.60 -3.69
N ARG A 344 17.67 -17.23 -2.41
CA ARG A 344 18.47 -16.20 -1.75
C ARG A 344 19.95 -16.57 -1.70
N ALA A 345 20.26 -17.83 -1.39
CA ALA A 345 21.63 -18.32 -1.36
C ALA A 345 22.29 -18.18 -2.75
N LEU A 346 21.58 -18.58 -3.81
CA LEU A 346 22.05 -18.44 -5.19
C LEU A 346 22.23 -16.96 -5.59
N GLN A 347 21.34 -16.07 -5.14
CA GLN A 347 21.49 -14.63 -5.40
C GLN A 347 22.74 -14.04 -4.72
N VAL A 348 23.01 -14.45 -3.48
CA VAL A 348 24.24 -14.04 -2.77
C VAL A 348 25.47 -14.59 -3.49
N GLU A 349 25.46 -15.86 -3.88
CA GLU A 349 26.56 -16.48 -4.62
C GLU A 349 26.82 -15.78 -5.96
N GLN A 350 25.78 -15.51 -6.75
CA GLN A 350 25.89 -14.77 -8.01
C GLN A 350 26.43 -13.35 -7.80
N HIS A 351 25.99 -12.67 -6.75
CA HIS A 351 26.49 -11.34 -6.40
C HIS A 351 27.96 -11.38 -5.98
N GLU A 352 28.37 -12.34 -5.15
CA GLU A 352 29.75 -12.53 -4.73
C GLU A 352 30.66 -12.89 -5.91
N MET A 353 30.24 -13.80 -6.79
CA MET A 353 30.96 -14.11 -8.02
C MET A 353 31.13 -12.89 -8.92
N SER A 354 30.09 -12.05 -9.05
CA SER A 354 30.18 -10.83 -9.85
C SER A 354 31.17 -9.80 -9.29
N LYS A 355 31.34 -9.75 -7.96
CA LYS A 355 32.33 -8.88 -7.29
C LYS A 355 33.75 -9.43 -7.34
N GLY A 356 33.90 -10.75 -7.50
CA GLY A 356 35.19 -11.42 -7.54
C GLY A 356 36.00 -11.17 -8.82
N VAL A 357 35.38 -10.62 -9.87
CA VAL A 357 36.04 -10.32 -11.14
C VAL A 357 36.79 -8.99 -11.04
N ARG A 358 38.10 -9.02 -11.31
CA ARG A 358 38.96 -7.84 -11.25
C ARG A 358 38.69 -6.88 -12.40
N LEU A 359 38.94 -5.60 -12.18
CA LEU A 359 38.79 -4.56 -13.22
C LEU A 359 39.65 -4.86 -14.45
N GLU A 360 40.83 -5.42 -14.24
CA GLU A 360 41.75 -5.82 -15.32
C GLU A 360 41.13 -6.88 -16.23
N THR A 361 40.41 -7.86 -15.66
CA THR A 361 39.67 -8.88 -16.42
C THR A 361 38.51 -8.26 -17.20
N ILE A 362 37.80 -7.30 -16.60
CA ILE A 362 36.73 -6.56 -17.28
C ILE A 362 37.30 -5.79 -18.48
N GLN A 363 38.47 -5.15 -18.34
CA GLN A 363 39.14 -4.47 -19.45
C GLN A 363 39.58 -5.44 -20.56
N GLN A 364 40.04 -6.64 -20.20
CA GLN A 364 40.35 -7.68 -21.19
C GLN A 364 39.08 -8.17 -21.92
N MET A 365 37.94 -8.26 -21.22
CA MET A 365 36.65 -8.56 -21.85
C MET A 365 36.21 -7.45 -22.82
N GLU A 366 36.37 -6.19 -22.43
CA GLU A 366 36.07 -5.03 -23.30
C GLU A 366 36.95 -5.05 -24.56
N LEU A 367 38.26 -5.27 -24.40
CA LEU A 367 39.20 -5.40 -25.51
C LEU A 367 38.81 -6.54 -26.46
N LEU A 368 38.52 -7.73 -25.92
CA LEU A 368 38.05 -8.87 -26.70
C LEU A 368 36.78 -8.48 -27.48
N SER A 369 35.78 -7.93 -26.81
CA SER A 369 34.51 -7.57 -27.44
C SER A 369 34.68 -6.55 -28.57
N GLY A 370 35.56 -5.56 -28.39
CA GLY A 370 35.88 -4.56 -29.42
C GLY A 370 36.45 -5.22 -30.68
N ILE A 371 37.46 -6.09 -30.52
CA ILE A 371 38.07 -6.80 -31.66
C ILE A 371 37.03 -7.68 -32.36
N LEU A 372 36.22 -8.46 -31.61
CA LEU A 372 35.22 -9.35 -32.21
C LEU A 372 34.12 -8.62 -32.98
N LEU A 373 33.77 -7.40 -32.56
CA LEU A 373 32.73 -6.60 -33.20
C LEU A 373 33.27 -5.82 -34.42
N GLU A 374 34.52 -5.34 -34.35
CA GLU A 374 35.16 -4.57 -35.42
C GLU A 374 35.74 -5.44 -36.54
N ASP A 375 35.98 -6.73 -36.28
CA ASP A 375 36.54 -7.64 -37.28
C ASP A 375 35.56 -7.86 -38.44
N GLN A 376 35.97 -7.41 -39.61
CA GLN A 376 35.28 -7.58 -40.89
C GLN A 376 36.16 -8.33 -41.91
N THR A 377 37.25 -8.97 -41.47
CA THR A 377 38.13 -9.71 -42.38
C THR A 377 37.49 -11.03 -42.80
N SER A 378 37.81 -11.48 -44.01
CA SER A 378 37.26 -12.73 -44.56
C SER A 378 37.77 -13.98 -43.84
N ASP A 379 38.94 -13.92 -43.22
CA ASP A 379 39.58 -15.02 -42.50
C ASP A 379 39.31 -15.00 -40.98
N ALA A 380 38.73 -13.92 -40.46
CA ALA A 380 38.51 -13.64 -39.04
C ALA A 380 39.75 -13.90 -38.16
N LEU A 381 40.95 -13.71 -38.75
CA LEU A 381 42.22 -13.96 -38.06
C LEU A 381 42.39 -13.07 -36.81
N PRO A 382 42.02 -11.78 -36.82
CA PRO A 382 42.05 -10.94 -35.62
C PRO A 382 41.18 -11.51 -34.49
N SER A 383 39.92 -11.87 -34.78
CA SER A 383 39.00 -12.44 -33.80
C SER A 383 39.52 -13.75 -33.20
N ARG A 384 40.06 -14.66 -34.05
CA ARG A 384 40.62 -15.93 -33.59
C ARG A 384 41.79 -15.74 -32.64
N ARG A 385 42.71 -14.82 -32.97
CA ARG A 385 43.85 -14.50 -32.10
C ARG A 385 43.39 -13.91 -30.78
N ALA A 386 42.44 -12.98 -30.81
CA ALA A 386 41.90 -12.36 -29.59
C ALA A 386 41.23 -13.38 -28.66
N VAL A 387 40.47 -14.34 -29.22
CA VAL A 387 39.87 -15.44 -28.44
C VAL A 387 40.94 -16.32 -27.80
N ASP A 388 41.99 -16.70 -28.55
CA ASP A 388 43.08 -17.53 -28.02
C ASP A 388 43.89 -16.78 -26.94
N GLU A 389 44.16 -15.49 -27.14
CA GLU A 389 44.84 -14.62 -26.18
C GLU A 389 44.01 -14.46 -24.89
N PHE A 390 42.70 -14.21 -25.01
CA PHE A 390 41.81 -14.09 -23.87
C PHE A 390 41.69 -15.41 -23.09
N MET A 391 41.60 -16.56 -23.78
CA MET A 391 41.62 -17.86 -23.11
C MET A 391 42.94 -18.14 -22.40
N ALA A 392 44.08 -17.77 -23.00
CA ALA A 392 45.38 -17.89 -22.36
C ALA A 392 45.47 -16.99 -21.12
N TYR A 393 44.92 -15.78 -21.19
CA TYR A 393 44.77 -14.89 -20.04
C TYR A 393 43.93 -15.51 -18.92
N ILE A 394 42.74 -16.05 -19.22
CA ILE A 394 41.86 -16.70 -18.24
C ILE A 394 42.60 -17.81 -17.47
N ALA A 395 43.41 -18.61 -18.16
CA ALA A 395 44.18 -19.68 -17.53
C ALA A 395 45.21 -19.20 -16.49
N THR A 396 45.59 -17.91 -16.51
CA THR A 396 46.49 -17.30 -15.52
C THR A 396 45.78 -16.70 -14.30
N LEU A 397 44.44 -16.62 -14.33
CA LEU A 397 43.67 -15.98 -13.26
C LEU A 397 43.57 -16.88 -12.00
N PRO A 398 43.31 -16.32 -10.81
CA PRO A 398 42.98 -17.09 -9.62
C PRO A 398 41.75 -17.99 -9.84
N GLU A 399 41.72 -19.12 -9.14
CA GLU A 399 40.66 -20.13 -9.30
C GLU A 399 39.25 -19.56 -9.07
N LEU A 400 39.08 -18.64 -8.13
CA LEU A 400 37.80 -17.98 -7.86
C LEU A 400 37.30 -17.16 -9.06
N GLU A 401 38.20 -16.46 -9.73
CA GLU A 401 37.86 -15.63 -10.89
C GLU A 401 37.59 -16.51 -12.13
N GLN A 402 38.35 -17.60 -12.29
CA GLN A 402 38.04 -18.61 -13.32
C GLN A 402 36.66 -19.25 -13.09
N LYS A 403 36.31 -19.56 -11.84
CA LYS A 403 34.97 -20.06 -11.48
C LYS A 403 33.89 -19.03 -11.80
N ALA A 404 34.12 -17.76 -11.50
CA ALA A 404 33.19 -16.70 -11.87
C ALA A 404 33.01 -16.63 -13.40
N ILE A 405 34.09 -16.61 -14.19
CA ILE A 405 34.00 -16.58 -15.66
C ILE A 405 33.24 -17.79 -16.23
N ASN A 406 33.44 -18.97 -15.64
CA ASN A 406 32.85 -20.22 -16.11
C ASN A 406 31.45 -20.51 -15.55
N GLY A 407 31.03 -19.85 -14.47
CA GLY A 407 29.79 -20.15 -13.76
C GLY A 407 28.80 -18.98 -13.67
N LEU A 408 29.30 -17.74 -13.74
CA LEU A 408 28.46 -16.55 -13.70
C LEU A 408 27.73 -16.40 -15.03
N LYS A 409 26.40 -16.35 -14.95
CA LYS A 409 25.56 -16.02 -16.10
C LYS A 409 25.14 -14.55 -16.00
N CYS A 410 25.44 -13.79 -17.05
CA CYS A 410 25.17 -12.36 -17.07
C CYS A 410 23.81 -12.05 -17.72
N PRO A 411 23.04 -11.09 -17.18
CA PRO A 411 21.80 -10.65 -17.82
C PRO A 411 22.11 -9.83 -19.08
N ALA A 412 22.06 -10.48 -20.24
CA ALA A 412 22.37 -9.88 -21.53
C ALA A 412 21.40 -10.37 -22.62
N LYS A 413 21.24 -9.59 -23.69
CA LYS A 413 20.37 -9.89 -24.84
C LYS A 413 21.11 -9.61 -26.14
N ASP A 414 20.93 -10.46 -27.13
CA ASP A 414 21.46 -10.27 -28.48
C ASP A 414 20.88 -8.98 -29.08
N SER A 415 21.76 -8.01 -29.36
CA SER A 415 21.40 -6.68 -29.85
C SER A 415 20.72 -6.72 -31.22
N HIS A 416 20.88 -7.80 -31.99
CA HIS A 416 20.25 -7.96 -33.30
C HIS A 416 18.90 -8.67 -33.23
N THR A 417 18.79 -9.71 -32.41
CA THR A 417 17.59 -10.56 -32.36
C THR A 417 16.66 -10.27 -31.18
N GLY A 418 17.16 -9.56 -30.16
CA GLY A 418 16.49 -9.36 -28.88
C GLY A 418 16.45 -10.62 -28.00
N GLN A 419 16.97 -11.75 -28.48
CA GLN A 419 16.96 -13.02 -27.74
C GLN A 419 17.92 -12.95 -26.55
N ALA A 420 17.47 -13.43 -25.40
CA ALA A 420 18.30 -13.43 -24.21
C ALA A 420 19.47 -14.43 -24.35
N TYR A 421 20.62 -14.07 -23.80
CA TYR A 421 21.77 -14.95 -23.71
C TYR A 421 21.66 -15.85 -22.47
N ASP A 422 21.84 -17.16 -22.64
CA ASP A 422 21.72 -18.17 -21.58
C ASP A 422 23.05 -18.85 -21.20
N PHE A 423 24.16 -18.35 -21.74
CA PHE A 423 25.52 -18.88 -21.57
C PHE A 423 26.34 -18.08 -20.55
N THR A 424 27.36 -18.73 -20.03
CA THR A 424 28.42 -18.10 -19.22
C THR A 424 29.47 -17.44 -20.12
N ILE A 425 30.33 -16.59 -19.55
CA ILE A 425 31.43 -15.95 -20.27
C ILE A 425 32.38 -17.01 -20.87
N GLY A 426 32.75 -18.01 -20.07
CA GLY A 426 33.61 -19.11 -20.50
C GLY A 426 33.01 -19.93 -21.64
N GLU A 427 31.72 -20.30 -21.54
CA GLU A 427 31.02 -21.03 -22.60
C GLU A 427 30.98 -20.24 -23.91
N ALA A 428 30.65 -18.94 -23.86
CA ALA A 428 30.56 -18.10 -25.05
C ALA A 428 31.90 -18.01 -25.80
N VAL A 429 33.01 -17.82 -25.07
CA VAL A 429 34.36 -17.76 -25.66
C VAL A 429 34.75 -19.11 -26.24
N GLN A 430 34.43 -20.21 -25.57
CA GLN A 430 34.75 -21.55 -26.04
C GLN A 430 33.93 -21.94 -27.29
N ASP A 431 32.67 -21.53 -27.36
CA ASP A 431 31.82 -21.74 -28.53
C ASP A 431 32.26 -20.90 -29.72
N ALA A 432 32.74 -19.67 -29.50
CA ALA A 432 33.39 -18.86 -30.53
C ALA A 432 34.65 -19.54 -31.07
N LYS A 433 35.52 -20.05 -30.18
CA LYS A 433 36.71 -20.82 -30.58
C LYS A 433 36.36 -22.06 -31.39
N GLY A 434 35.29 -22.76 -31.00
CA GLY A 434 34.75 -23.92 -31.70
C GLY A 434 34.06 -23.60 -33.03
N ASN A 435 33.95 -22.32 -33.41
CA ASN A 435 33.14 -21.83 -34.54
C ASN A 435 31.67 -22.29 -34.47
N LYS A 436 31.12 -22.47 -33.26
CA LYS A 436 29.69 -22.82 -33.07
C LYS A 436 28.77 -21.59 -33.14
N VAL A 437 29.32 -20.43 -32.79
CA VAL A 437 28.63 -19.13 -32.78
C VAL A 437 29.51 -18.12 -33.50
N CYS A 438 28.90 -17.15 -34.19
CA CYS A 438 29.66 -16.09 -34.86
C CYS A 438 30.37 -15.18 -33.84
N PHE A 439 31.51 -14.63 -34.25
CA PHE A 439 32.31 -13.74 -33.41
C PHE A 439 31.53 -12.49 -32.98
N HIS A 440 30.75 -11.88 -33.88
CA HIS A 440 29.95 -10.69 -33.53
C HIS A 440 28.93 -10.96 -32.43
N LYS A 441 28.24 -12.11 -32.45
CA LYS A 441 27.28 -12.50 -31.39
C LYS A 441 27.98 -12.75 -30.06
N THR A 442 29.19 -13.31 -30.09
CA THR A 442 30.01 -13.48 -28.89
C THR A 442 30.50 -12.14 -28.38
N GLY A 443 31.01 -11.28 -29.26
CA GLY A 443 31.47 -9.93 -28.93
C GLY A 443 30.38 -9.08 -28.28
N ASP A 444 29.15 -9.13 -28.81
CA ASP A 444 28.00 -8.43 -28.24
C ASP A 444 27.67 -8.90 -26.82
N PHE A 445 27.61 -10.22 -26.60
CA PHE A 445 27.42 -10.78 -25.26
C PHE A 445 28.54 -10.37 -24.30
N ILE A 446 29.81 -10.53 -24.69
CA ILE A 446 30.97 -10.24 -23.84
C ILE A 446 31.00 -8.76 -23.46
N LYS A 447 30.64 -7.85 -24.38
CA LYS A 447 30.49 -6.42 -24.11
C LYS A 447 29.47 -6.17 -23.00
N GLN A 448 28.26 -6.73 -23.14
CA GLN A 448 27.20 -6.56 -22.14
C GLN A 448 27.56 -7.18 -20.79
N ALA A 449 28.23 -8.34 -20.80
CA ALA A 449 28.73 -8.98 -19.59
C ALA A 449 29.79 -8.11 -18.87
N ALA A 450 30.71 -7.50 -19.61
CA ALA A 450 31.70 -6.58 -19.06
C ALA A 450 31.02 -5.35 -18.42
N GLU A 451 30.05 -4.73 -19.12
CA GLU A 451 29.27 -3.62 -18.57
C GLU A 451 28.51 -4.00 -17.28
N TYR A 452 27.93 -5.20 -17.24
CA TYR A 452 27.25 -5.71 -16.05
C TYR A 452 28.21 -5.85 -14.86
N LEU A 453 29.37 -6.47 -15.07
CA LEU A 453 30.40 -6.64 -14.05
C LEU A 453 30.95 -5.29 -13.56
N ALA A 454 31.16 -4.33 -14.45
CA ALA A 454 31.60 -2.98 -14.10
C ALA A 454 30.58 -2.25 -13.21
N ARG A 455 29.29 -2.36 -13.52
CA ARG A 455 28.19 -1.78 -12.71
C ARG A 455 28.10 -2.40 -11.32
N ASN A 456 28.37 -3.70 -11.18
CA ASN A 456 28.36 -4.36 -9.88
C ASN A 456 29.62 -4.05 -9.06
N SER A 457 30.77 -3.88 -9.72
CA SER A 457 32.04 -3.52 -9.08
C SER A 457 32.02 -2.08 -8.52
N SER A 458 31.37 -1.16 -9.22
CA SER A 458 31.27 0.27 -8.83
C SER A 458 30.26 0.57 -7.71
N LYS A 459 29.38 -0.37 -7.35
CA LYS A 459 28.37 -0.22 -6.28
C LYS A 459 28.87 -0.63 -4.89
N SER A 460 30.16 -0.88 -4.72
CA SER A 460 30.70 -1.20 -3.40
C SER A 460 30.67 0.05 -2.50
N PRO A 461 30.02 0.01 -1.31
CA PRO A 461 30.22 1.03 -0.30
C PRO A 461 31.59 0.76 0.31
N ASN A 462 32.63 1.43 -0.21
CA ASN A 462 33.85 1.79 0.52
C ASN A 462 34.76 2.63 -0.39
N ALA A 463 34.63 3.94 -0.23
CA ALA A 463 35.75 4.86 -0.25
C ALA A 463 35.51 5.87 0.89
N ASP A 464 35.63 5.37 2.12
CA ASP A 464 36.29 6.03 3.28
C ASP A 464 36.50 5.01 4.41
#